data_AF-A0A7C4MPJ1-F1
#
_entry.id   AF-A0A7C4MPJ1-F1
#
_cell.length_a   1.000
_cell.length_b   1.000
_cell.length_c   1.000
_cell.angle_alpha   90.00
_cell.angle_beta   90.00
_cell.angle_gamma   90.00
#
_symmetry.space_group_name_H-M   'P 1'
#
loop_
_entity.id
_entity.type
_entity.pdbx_description
1 polymer ?
#
loop_
_entity_poly.entity_id
_entity_poly.type
_entity_poly.pdbx_seq_one_letter_code
_entity_poly.pdbx_strand_id
1 'polypeptide(L)'
;MNSVVDRSKNIKSELRRVIMNEWRSYGHFPCYAFIDIRGERSFQFADLINFMMSRADPFLRAATLLCWPLRLKRILARPSRDGVSLPVPTRALSVLRFHTFFTDYYFYGALKRMLRDEAVRIEEKETISSIIVSMIELILRNKESRTIQGEEFKVFKFFPKSEMQLSGVIKGRRFLSLTGLGSIDPDADDTFIILEMFHDIIESLQVNDFLHIPAHQRKSLNTSLAEILKRPYWILARHYQYRTDGLRKPKINYVSVQASGGITTWFAKRPIDAPDLVVNVNVLRSLLINYRRWSVIESIDALEVVRGIISFLWQNVSNGLFRTDRGYCFYITEFFCAMFARLWRVFLSFSPAQRYLIDPHDQLSLIRREILSYIRTDLDPLVHDLNPLDSSLALMSAIQLGEYDEAMTSRWIDVICRRFESRPYPFRAYEIFRGKIPTLMVYGSEATTSALVYESLDEWNSALGEGLSK
;
A
#
# COMPACT_ATOMS: atom_id res chain seq x y z
N MET A 1 3.18 -4.48 -31.98
CA MET A 1 3.36 -3.20 -31.25
C MET A 1 2.16 -2.26 -31.41
N ASN A 2 1.82 -1.78 -32.61
CA ASN A 2 0.66 -0.88 -32.83
C ASN A 2 -0.64 -1.44 -32.23
N SER A 3 -0.93 -2.73 -32.40
CA SER A 3 -2.13 -3.36 -31.84
C SER A 3 -2.17 -3.45 -30.31
N VAL A 4 -1.03 -3.44 -29.61
CA VAL A 4 -0.98 -3.53 -28.13
C VAL A 4 -1.13 -2.14 -27.52
N VAL A 5 -0.46 -1.14 -28.10
CA VAL A 5 -0.57 0.27 -27.70
C VAL A 5 -1.97 0.81 -27.97
N ASP A 6 -2.58 0.47 -29.11
CA ASP A 6 -3.94 0.91 -29.42
C ASP A 6 -4.97 0.24 -28.50
N ARG A 7 -4.76 -1.04 -28.15
CA ARG A 7 -5.59 -1.75 -27.16
C ARG A 7 -5.46 -1.15 -25.76
N SER A 8 -4.26 -0.77 -25.32
CA SER A 8 -4.05 -0.19 -23.99
C SER A 8 -4.72 1.19 -23.84
N LYS A 9 -4.71 2.02 -24.89
CA LYS A 9 -5.42 3.32 -24.92
C LYS A 9 -6.92 3.17 -24.70
N ASN A 10 -7.56 2.22 -25.40
CA ASN A 10 -8.99 1.95 -25.26
C ASN A 10 -9.35 1.42 -23.87
N ILE A 11 -8.48 0.63 -23.26
CA ILE A 11 -8.68 0.15 -21.88
C ILE A 11 -8.63 1.31 -20.90
N LYS A 12 -7.64 2.23 -21.02
CA LYS A 12 -7.49 3.37 -20.09
C LYS A 12 -8.78 4.20 -19.97
N SER A 13 -9.47 4.49 -21.06
CA SER A 13 -10.73 5.28 -21.01
C SER A 13 -11.84 4.58 -20.23
N GLU A 14 -11.98 3.25 -20.38
CA GLU A 14 -12.96 2.48 -19.63
C GLU A 14 -12.59 2.38 -18.15
N LEU A 15 -11.30 2.23 -17.82
CA LEU A 15 -10.84 2.20 -16.43
C LEU A 15 -11.11 3.53 -15.70
N ARG A 16 -10.93 4.68 -16.37
CA ARG A 16 -11.31 5.98 -15.80
C ARG A 16 -12.79 6.00 -15.43
N ARG A 17 -13.66 5.54 -16.35
CA ARG A 17 -15.11 5.47 -16.11
C ARG A 17 -15.45 4.61 -14.90
N VAL A 18 -14.79 3.47 -14.72
CA VAL A 18 -14.99 2.58 -13.55
C VAL A 18 -14.64 3.33 -12.26
N ILE A 19 -13.46 3.94 -12.21
CA ILE A 19 -12.96 4.65 -11.02
C ILE A 19 -13.87 5.83 -10.67
N MET A 20 -14.27 6.63 -11.66
CA MET A 20 -15.16 7.77 -11.44
C MET A 20 -16.57 7.35 -11.00
N ASN A 21 -17.09 6.24 -11.54
CA ASN A 21 -18.43 5.75 -11.19
C ASN A 21 -18.51 5.20 -9.77
N GLU A 22 -17.43 4.61 -9.25
CA GLU A 22 -17.37 4.18 -7.85
C GLU A 22 -17.58 5.34 -6.89
N TRP A 23 -16.80 6.41 -7.06
CA TRP A 23 -16.96 7.59 -6.23
C TRP A 23 -18.36 8.20 -6.36
N ARG A 24 -18.89 8.32 -7.58
CA ARG A 24 -20.24 8.84 -7.82
C ARG A 24 -21.33 8.01 -7.15
N SER A 25 -21.13 6.69 -7.05
CA SER A 25 -22.13 5.77 -6.49
C SER A 25 -22.14 5.78 -4.96
N TYR A 26 -20.98 5.98 -4.32
CA TYR A 26 -20.83 5.76 -2.88
C TYR A 26 -20.32 6.97 -2.09
N GLY A 27 -19.74 7.98 -2.74
CA GLY A 27 -19.05 9.11 -2.12
C GLY A 27 -17.73 8.74 -1.43
N HIS A 28 -17.23 7.52 -1.67
CA HIS A 28 -15.96 6.97 -1.23
C HIS A 28 -15.59 5.78 -2.13
N PHE A 29 -14.38 5.21 -1.98
CA PHE A 29 -13.98 4.01 -2.71
C PHE A 29 -14.18 2.76 -1.84
N PRO A 30 -15.19 1.91 -2.11
CA PRO A 30 -15.43 0.73 -1.32
C PRO A 30 -14.39 -0.37 -1.60
N CYS A 31 -14.08 -1.10 -0.52
CA CYS A 31 -13.34 -2.36 -0.54
C CYS A 31 -14.21 -3.49 -0.03
N TYR A 32 -13.88 -4.70 -0.48
CA TYR A 32 -14.58 -5.93 -0.13
C TYR A 32 -13.62 -6.84 0.61
N ALA A 33 -13.98 -7.24 1.83
CA ALA A 33 -13.22 -8.21 2.61
C ALA A 33 -13.84 -9.60 2.52
N PHE A 34 -12.98 -10.57 2.30
CA PHE A 34 -13.26 -11.99 2.44
C PHE A 34 -12.45 -12.57 3.59
N ILE A 35 -13.09 -13.42 4.38
CA ILE A 35 -12.49 -14.06 5.54
C ILE A 35 -12.48 -15.56 5.31
N ASP A 36 -11.28 -16.12 5.30
CA ASP A 36 -11.09 -17.55 5.41
C ASP A 36 -10.76 -17.93 6.86
N ILE A 37 -11.76 -18.50 7.53
CA ILE A 37 -11.65 -19.01 8.90
C ILE A 37 -10.61 -20.13 9.05
N ARG A 38 -10.14 -20.71 7.93
CA ARG A 38 -9.03 -21.66 7.90
C ARG A 38 -7.66 -20.97 8.09
N GLY A 39 -7.59 -19.64 8.22
CA GLY A 39 -6.35 -18.91 8.62
C GLY A 39 -5.29 -18.76 7.53
N GLU A 40 -4.09 -18.23 7.79
CA GLU A 40 -3.02 -18.14 6.78
C GLU A 40 -2.18 -19.44 6.68
N ARG A 41 -1.85 -19.95 5.47
CA ARG A 41 -1.10 -21.22 5.29
C ARG A 41 0.30 -21.18 5.88
N SER A 42 0.98 -20.04 5.79
CA SER A 42 2.32 -19.83 6.34
C SER A 42 2.36 -19.74 7.87
N PHE A 43 1.20 -19.66 8.54
CA PHE A 43 1.10 -19.62 10.00
C PHE A 43 1.10 -21.04 10.58
N GLN A 44 2.20 -21.41 11.24
CA GLN A 44 2.51 -22.76 11.71
C GLN A 44 2.11 -22.98 13.17
N PHE A 45 2.15 -24.24 13.63
CA PHE A 45 1.77 -24.58 15.01
C PHE A 45 2.65 -23.89 16.06
N ALA A 46 3.95 -23.74 15.79
CA ALA A 46 4.85 -22.97 16.65
C ALA A 46 4.41 -21.49 16.75
N ASP A 47 3.91 -20.91 15.66
CA ASP A 47 3.41 -19.54 15.64
C ASP A 47 2.11 -19.42 16.47
N LEU A 48 1.25 -20.44 16.47
CA LEU A 48 0.10 -20.50 17.38
C LEU A 48 0.55 -20.46 18.84
N ILE A 49 1.52 -21.28 19.24
CA ILE A 49 2.02 -21.30 20.62
C ILE A 49 2.58 -19.92 21.01
N ASN A 50 3.41 -19.33 20.15
CA ASN A 50 3.95 -17.98 20.35
C ASN A 50 2.84 -16.92 20.47
N PHE A 51 1.83 -17.02 19.62
CA PHE A 51 0.68 -16.12 19.65
C PHE A 51 -0.15 -16.29 20.94
N MET A 52 -0.35 -17.51 21.42
CA MET A 52 -1.08 -17.78 22.67
C MET A 52 -0.34 -17.26 23.91
N MET A 53 0.99 -17.34 23.92
CA MET A 53 1.85 -16.79 24.97
C MET A 53 2.01 -15.27 24.90
N SER A 54 1.56 -14.65 23.81
CA SER A 54 1.68 -13.22 23.63
C SER A 54 0.69 -12.41 24.49
N ARG A 55 0.93 -11.09 24.55
CA ARG A 55 0.00 -10.12 25.16
C ARG A 55 -1.14 -9.71 24.22
N ALA A 56 -1.39 -10.48 23.16
CA ALA A 56 -2.54 -10.25 22.29
C ALA A 56 -3.84 -10.31 23.09
N ASP A 57 -4.86 -9.63 22.57
CA ASP A 57 -6.19 -9.58 23.15
C ASP A 57 -6.69 -11.00 23.50
N PRO A 58 -7.22 -11.23 24.73
CA PRO A 58 -7.67 -12.55 25.15
C PRO A 58 -8.73 -13.18 24.23
N PHE A 59 -9.62 -12.36 23.66
CA PHE A 59 -10.65 -12.84 22.75
C PHE A 59 -10.03 -13.24 21.40
N LEU A 60 -9.07 -12.46 20.90
CA LEU A 60 -8.30 -12.80 19.70
C LEU A 60 -7.54 -14.13 19.85
N ARG A 61 -6.94 -14.37 21.02
CA ARG A 61 -6.28 -15.64 21.36
C ARG A 61 -7.27 -16.80 21.37
N ALA A 62 -8.42 -16.64 22.04
CA ALA A 62 -9.46 -17.66 22.06
C ALA A 62 -9.98 -17.96 20.64
N ALA A 63 -10.26 -16.93 19.83
CA ALA A 63 -10.70 -17.08 18.44
C ALA A 63 -9.67 -17.83 17.59
N THR A 64 -8.39 -17.48 17.70
CA THR A 64 -7.30 -18.15 16.97
C THR A 64 -7.23 -19.64 17.32
N LEU A 65 -7.32 -19.97 18.62
CA LEU A 65 -7.31 -21.35 19.10
C LEU A 65 -8.52 -22.15 18.60
N LEU A 66 -9.72 -21.57 18.65
CA LEU A 66 -10.96 -22.20 18.20
C LEU A 66 -10.99 -22.43 16.69
N CYS A 67 -10.43 -21.51 15.90
CA CYS A 67 -10.35 -21.65 14.44
C CYS A 67 -9.22 -22.58 13.99
N TRP A 68 -8.22 -22.85 14.83
CA TRP A 68 -7.04 -23.63 14.45
C TRP A 68 -7.35 -25.00 13.82
N PRO A 69 -8.25 -25.84 14.38
CA PRO A 69 -8.57 -27.15 13.79
C PRO A 69 -9.14 -27.08 12.37
N LEU A 70 -9.76 -25.96 11.99
CA LEU A 70 -10.33 -25.77 10.66
C LEU A 70 -9.26 -25.72 9.55
N ARG A 71 -7.99 -25.48 9.92
CA ARG A 71 -6.84 -25.57 9.01
C ARG A 71 -6.69 -26.96 8.39
N LEU A 72 -7.07 -28.03 9.11
CA LEU A 72 -7.03 -29.40 8.59
C LEU A 72 -7.92 -29.60 7.36
N LYS A 73 -9.02 -28.84 7.24
CA LYS A 73 -9.89 -28.88 6.05
C LYS A 73 -9.19 -28.43 4.77
N ARG A 74 -8.02 -27.79 4.85
CA ARG A 74 -7.21 -27.38 3.68
C ARG A 74 -6.50 -28.54 3.00
N ILE A 75 -6.30 -29.66 3.70
CA ILE A 75 -5.79 -30.88 3.09
C ILE A 75 -6.74 -31.35 1.98
N LEU A 76 -8.05 -31.12 2.17
CA LEU A 76 -9.11 -31.56 1.27
C LEU A 76 -9.52 -30.52 0.22
N ALA A 77 -9.11 -29.25 0.35
CA ALA A 77 -9.51 -28.17 -0.55
C ALA A 77 -8.40 -27.12 -0.71
N ARG A 78 -7.91 -26.98 -1.94
CA ARG A 78 -7.03 -25.86 -2.33
C ARG A 78 -7.88 -24.64 -2.66
N PRO A 79 -7.56 -23.43 -2.17
CA PRO A 79 -8.18 -22.19 -2.65
C PRO A 79 -7.97 -22.09 -4.16
N SER A 80 -8.99 -21.64 -4.88
CA SER A 80 -8.84 -21.25 -6.28
C SER A 80 -7.95 -20.00 -6.34
N ARG A 81 -6.67 -20.18 -6.66
CA ARG A 81 -5.79 -19.08 -7.05
C ARG A 81 -6.05 -18.75 -8.53
N ASP A 82 -5.95 -17.47 -8.86
CA ASP A 82 -5.99 -16.94 -10.22
C ASP A 82 -4.75 -16.04 -10.30
N GLY A 83 -3.63 -16.59 -10.77
CA GLY A 83 -2.31 -16.00 -10.55
C GLY A 83 -1.72 -16.17 -9.15
N VAL A 84 -0.88 -15.23 -8.77
CA VAL A 84 -0.24 -15.17 -7.46
C VAL A 84 -1.23 -14.64 -6.42
N SER A 85 -1.93 -13.55 -6.77
CA SER A 85 -2.95 -12.93 -5.93
C SER A 85 -4.24 -13.76 -5.86
N LEU A 86 -4.85 -13.82 -4.68
CA LEU A 86 -6.15 -14.44 -4.46
C LEU A 86 -7.29 -13.57 -5.01
N PRO A 87 -8.26 -14.14 -5.75
CA PRO A 87 -9.46 -13.43 -6.10
C PRO A 87 -10.31 -13.16 -4.86
N VAL A 88 -10.84 -11.95 -4.75
CA VAL A 88 -11.71 -11.51 -3.66
C VAL A 88 -13.16 -11.60 -4.13
N PRO A 89 -14.01 -12.45 -3.54
CA PRO A 89 -15.43 -12.46 -3.88
C PRO A 89 -16.09 -11.15 -3.44
N THR A 90 -16.84 -10.50 -4.34
CA THR A 90 -17.53 -9.22 -4.06
C THR A 90 -19.04 -9.33 -3.97
N ARG A 91 -19.61 -10.46 -4.45
CA ARG A 91 -21.07 -10.69 -4.54
C ARG A 91 -21.63 -11.69 -3.51
N ALA A 92 -20.79 -12.29 -2.67
CA ALA A 92 -21.25 -13.29 -1.71
C ALA A 92 -21.87 -12.65 -0.46
N LEU A 93 -22.89 -13.29 0.13
CA LEU A 93 -23.61 -12.83 1.32
C LEU A 93 -22.72 -12.68 2.58
N SER A 94 -21.52 -13.26 2.56
CA SER A 94 -20.52 -13.21 3.62
C SER A 94 -19.49 -12.09 3.44
N VAL A 95 -19.52 -11.38 2.31
CA VAL A 95 -18.53 -10.34 1.98
C VAL A 95 -18.90 -9.05 2.70
N LEU A 96 -17.88 -8.44 3.29
CA LEU A 96 -18.01 -7.19 4.01
C LEU A 96 -17.54 -6.06 3.11
N ARG A 97 -18.43 -5.10 2.84
CA ARG A 97 -18.04 -3.84 2.20
C ARG A 97 -17.61 -2.84 3.28
N PHE A 98 -16.55 -2.09 3.04
CA PHE A 98 -16.05 -1.04 3.94
C PHE A 98 -15.20 -0.02 3.17
N HIS A 99 -14.72 1.03 3.86
CA HIS A 99 -13.85 2.09 3.34
C HIS A 99 -12.56 2.18 4.18
N THR A 100 -11.43 2.51 3.55
CA THR A 100 -10.13 2.72 4.22
C THR A 100 -9.28 3.75 3.49
N PHE A 101 -8.52 4.54 4.24
CA PHE A 101 -7.62 5.54 3.68
C PHE A 101 -6.41 4.92 2.97
N PHE A 102 -6.02 3.70 3.35
CA PHE A 102 -5.02 2.94 2.63
C PHE A 102 -5.38 2.78 1.14
N THR A 103 -6.63 2.42 0.84
CA THR A 103 -7.06 2.30 -0.56
C THR A 103 -7.23 3.64 -1.24
N ASP A 104 -7.63 4.67 -0.50
CA ASP A 104 -7.73 6.03 -1.03
C ASP A 104 -6.39 6.53 -1.58
N TYR A 105 -5.26 6.14 -0.99
CA TYR A 105 -3.94 6.49 -1.53
C TYR A 105 -3.70 5.94 -2.96
N TYR A 106 -4.17 4.73 -3.28
CA TYR A 106 -4.02 4.16 -4.64
C TYR A 106 -4.99 4.81 -5.63
N PHE A 107 -6.21 5.13 -5.20
CA PHE A 107 -7.10 5.93 -6.04
C PHE A 107 -6.55 7.34 -6.25
N TYR A 108 -5.95 7.95 -5.22
CA TYR A 108 -5.30 9.25 -5.32
C TYR A 108 -4.20 9.25 -6.40
N GLY A 109 -3.32 8.25 -6.41
CA GLY A 109 -2.30 8.08 -7.44
C GLY A 109 -2.87 8.03 -8.86
N ALA A 110 -3.88 7.19 -9.07
CA ALA A 110 -4.58 7.08 -10.36
C ALA A 110 -5.26 8.40 -10.77
N LEU A 111 -5.97 9.05 -9.85
CA LEU A 111 -6.67 10.33 -10.10
C LEU A 111 -5.68 11.45 -10.44
N LYS A 112 -4.55 11.55 -9.74
CA LYS A 112 -3.49 12.53 -10.06
C LYS A 112 -2.93 12.34 -11.46
N ARG A 113 -2.75 11.09 -11.91
CA ARG A 113 -2.33 10.80 -13.29
C ARG A 113 -3.40 11.21 -14.31
N MET A 114 -4.68 10.95 -14.02
CA MET A 114 -5.78 11.38 -14.89
C MET A 114 -5.83 12.91 -15.05
N LEU A 115 -5.47 13.70 -14.02
CA LEU A 115 -5.41 15.16 -14.16
C LEU A 115 -4.35 15.61 -15.18
N ARG A 116 -3.24 14.86 -15.29
CA ARG A 116 -2.14 15.12 -16.23
C ARG A 116 -2.37 14.52 -17.61
N ASP A 117 -3.29 13.57 -17.74
CA ASP A 117 -3.66 12.93 -19.01
C ASP A 117 -4.35 13.97 -19.94
N GLU A 118 -3.74 14.23 -21.10
CA GLU A 118 -4.24 15.19 -22.10
C GLU A 118 -5.56 14.73 -22.74
N ALA A 119 -5.83 13.42 -22.75
CA ALA A 119 -7.05 12.87 -23.31
C ALA A 119 -8.28 13.06 -22.39
N VAL A 120 -8.09 13.53 -21.16
CA VAL A 120 -9.16 13.76 -20.18
C VAL A 120 -9.75 15.16 -20.38
N ARG A 121 -11.08 15.22 -20.50
CA ARG A 121 -11.81 16.48 -20.72
C ARG A 121 -11.76 17.39 -19.49
N ILE A 122 -11.89 18.70 -19.70
CA ILE A 122 -11.82 19.71 -18.63
C ILE A 122 -12.87 19.43 -17.55
N GLU A 123 -14.11 19.11 -17.92
CA GLU A 123 -15.20 18.83 -16.95
C GLU A 123 -14.92 17.57 -16.12
N GLU A 124 -14.23 16.59 -16.72
CA GLU A 124 -13.78 15.39 -16.02
C GLU A 124 -12.64 15.72 -15.04
N LYS A 125 -11.69 16.59 -15.43
CA LYS A 125 -10.61 17.07 -14.53
C LYS A 125 -11.15 17.85 -13.33
N GLU A 126 -12.19 18.67 -13.51
CA GLU A 126 -12.88 19.37 -12.42
C GLU A 126 -13.55 18.38 -11.46
N THR A 127 -14.19 17.34 -12.00
CA THR A 127 -14.79 16.26 -11.20
C THR A 127 -13.71 15.52 -10.40
N ILE A 128 -12.62 15.10 -11.06
CA ILE A 128 -11.50 14.37 -10.42
C ILE A 128 -10.91 15.18 -9.27
N SER A 129 -10.72 16.47 -9.49
CA SER A 129 -10.15 17.36 -8.48
C SER A 129 -11.09 17.56 -7.29
N SER A 130 -12.39 17.65 -7.54
CA SER A 130 -13.41 17.69 -6.48
C SER A 130 -13.42 16.40 -5.65
N ILE A 131 -13.21 15.25 -6.29
CA ILE A 131 -13.02 13.95 -5.62
C ILE A 131 -11.79 14.00 -4.71
N ILE A 132 -10.63 14.41 -5.24
CA ILE A 132 -9.39 14.50 -4.47
C ILE A 132 -9.57 15.42 -3.25
N VAL A 133 -10.18 16.60 -3.43
CA VAL A 133 -10.43 17.51 -2.31
C VAL A 133 -11.33 16.87 -1.26
N SER A 134 -12.40 16.19 -1.67
CA SER A 134 -13.31 15.50 -0.76
C SER A 134 -12.61 14.38 0.03
N MET A 135 -11.70 13.63 -0.61
CA MET A 135 -10.87 12.62 0.07
C MET A 135 -9.99 13.25 1.14
N ILE A 136 -9.31 14.36 0.82
CA ILE A 136 -8.44 15.06 1.78
C ILE A 136 -9.25 15.62 2.96
N GLU A 137 -10.42 16.20 2.70
CA GLU A 137 -11.30 16.69 3.77
C GLU A 137 -11.76 15.55 4.69
N LEU A 138 -12.10 14.39 4.12
CA LEU A 138 -12.47 13.19 4.87
C LEU A 138 -11.32 12.71 5.77
N ILE A 139 -10.09 12.67 5.24
CA ILE A 139 -8.89 12.33 6.01
C ILE A 139 -8.67 13.32 7.15
N LEU A 140 -8.77 14.63 6.87
CA LEU A 140 -8.56 15.68 7.87
C LEU A 140 -9.58 15.63 9.02
N ARG A 141 -10.81 15.16 8.76
CA ARG A 141 -11.83 14.96 9.81
C ARG A 141 -11.51 13.79 10.73
N ASN A 142 -10.71 12.83 10.29
CA ASN A 142 -10.46 11.56 10.98
C ASN A 142 -9.02 11.43 11.55
N LYS A 143 -8.35 12.56 11.77
CA LYS A 143 -7.02 12.61 12.42
C LYS A 143 -7.10 12.36 13.93
N GLU A 144 -6.12 11.65 14.47
CA GLU A 144 -5.87 11.54 15.91
C GLU A 144 -4.56 12.20 16.30
N SER A 145 -4.38 12.47 17.60
CA SER A 145 -3.13 12.99 18.14
C SER A 145 -2.33 11.90 18.85
N ARG A 146 -1.00 11.95 18.71
CA ARG A 146 -0.04 11.21 19.53
C ARG A 146 1.02 12.17 20.05
N THR A 147 1.23 12.19 21.35
CA THR A 147 2.24 13.05 21.98
C THR A 147 3.52 12.27 22.21
N ILE A 148 4.60 12.72 21.58
CA ILE A 148 5.94 12.13 21.69
C ILE A 148 6.89 13.23 22.12
N GLN A 149 7.59 13.05 23.24
CA GLN A 149 8.57 14.03 23.76
C GLN A 149 7.99 15.45 23.94
N GLY A 150 6.70 15.56 24.30
CA GLY A 150 6.01 16.84 24.45
C GLY A 150 5.50 17.46 23.14
N GLU A 151 5.81 16.86 22.00
CA GLU A 151 5.29 17.29 20.69
C GLU A 151 4.09 16.46 20.25
N GLU A 152 3.11 17.13 19.64
CA GLU A 152 1.90 16.48 19.12
C GLU A 152 2.05 16.17 17.63
N PHE A 153 1.91 14.89 17.27
CA PHE A 153 1.88 14.39 15.90
C PHE A 153 0.45 13.99 15.53
N LYS A 154 0.04 14.28 14.29
CA LYS A 154 -1.23 13.78 13.76
C LYS A 154 -1.01 12.41 13.13
N VAL A 155 -1.82 11.46 13.54
CA VAL A 155 -1.76 10.07 13.06
C VAL A 155 -3.14 9.64 12.58
N PHE A 156 -3.16 8.65 11.70
CA PHE A 156 -4.36 8.23 10.98
C PHE A 156 -4.62 6.75 11.21
N LYS A 157 -5.90 6.39 11.28
CA LYS A 157 -6.34 5.01 11.43
C LYS A 157 -6.58 4.38 10.08
N PHE A 158 -6.18 3.12 9.95
CA PHE A 158 -6.61 2.21 8.90
C PHE A 158 -8.13 2.24 8.64
N PHE A 159 -8.93 2.25 9.72
CA PHE A 159 -10.39 2.33 9.68
C PHE A 159 -10.95 3.34 10.70
N PRO A 160 -11.34 4.56 10.29
CA PRO A 160 -12.12 5.42 11.16
C PRO A 160 -13.52 4.81 11.36
N LYS A 161 -13.90 4.57 12.62
CA LYS A 161 -15.21 3.97 12.97
C LYS A 161 -16.39 4.78 12.41
N SER A 162 -16.25 6.10 12.34
CA SER A 162 -17.22 7.05 11.76
C SER A 162 -17.45 6.81 10.27
N GLU A 163 -16.43 6.40 9.53
CA GLU A 163 -16.47 6.26 8.07
C GLU A 163 -16.66 4.80 7.63
N MET A 164 -16.77 3.87 8.59
CA MET A 164 -16.88 2.46 8.28
C MET A 164 -18.29 2.08 7.81
N GLN A 165 -18.47 2.03 6.49
CA GLN A 165 -19.74 1.71 5.83
C GLN A 165 -19.95 0.20 5.68
N LEU A 166 -20.32 -0.48 6.77
CA LEU A 166 -20.51 -1.94 6.79
C LEU A 166 -21.86 -2.38 6.19
N SER A 167 -21.83 -3.28 5.22
CA SER A 167 -23.03 -3.99 4.76
C SER A 167 -23.55 -4.95 5.85
N GLY A 168 -24.77 -4.71 6.35
CA GLY A 168 -25.41 -5.53 7.39
C GLY A 168 -24.79 -5.34 8.79
N VAL A 169 -25.32 -4.38 9.55
CA VAL A 169 -24.80 -3.90 10.85
C VAL A 169 -24.41 -5.01 11.83
N ILE A 170 -25.18 -6.10 11.91
CA ILE A 170 -24.92 -7.23 12.80
C ILE A 170 -23.70 -8.05 12.33
N LYS A 171 -23.57 -8.28 11.02
CA LYS A 171 -22.43 -9.02 10.43
C LYS A 171 -21.15 -8.21 10.56
N GLY A 172 -21.21 -6.90 10.28
CA GLY A 172 -20.08 -5.99 10.41
C GLY A 172 -19.58 -5.83 11.86
N ARG A 173 -20.48 -5.68 12.84
CA ARG A 173 -20.08 -5.64 14.26
C ARG A 173 -19.45 -6.95 14.72
N ARG A 174 -20.04 -8.10 14.35
CA ARG A 174 -19.46 -9.42 14.65
C ARG A 174 -18.09 -9.61 13.98
N PHE A 175 -17.93 -9.12 12.75
CA PHE A 175 -16.65 -9.15 12.07
C PHE A 175 -15.57 -8.37 12.81
N LEU A 176 -15.85 -7.12 13.15
CA LEU A 176 -14.89 -6.28 13.87
C LEU A 176 -14.52 -6.85 15.24
N SER A 177 -15.47 -7.48 15.94
CA SER A 177 -15.16 -8.15 17.20
C SER A 177 -14.33 -9.42 17.01
N LEU A 178 -14.65 -10.25 16.01
CA LEU A 178 -13.97 -11.53 15.75
C LEU A 178 -12.56 -11.38 15.17
N THR A 179 -12.29 -10.29 14.47
CA THR A 179 -10.98 -10.02 13.87
C THR A 179 -10.09 -9.13 14.74
N GLY A 180 -10.61 -8.57 15.83
CA GLY A 180 -9.90 -7.55 16.62
C GLY A 180 -9.83 -6.18 15.94
N LEU A 181 -10.44 -6.02 14.75
CA LEU A 181 -10.43 -4.79 13.96
C LEU A 181 -11.39 -3.70 14.49
N GLY A 182 -12.15 -3.98 15.55
CA GLY A 182 -13.07 -3.03 16.17
C GLY A 182 -12.41 -1.91 16.99
N SER A 183 -11.13 -2.05 17.34
CA SER A 183 -10.34 -1.06 18.07
C SER A 183 -8.89 -1.11 17.60
N ILE A 184 -8.64 -0.53 16.42
CA ILE A 184 -7.31 -0.47 15.83
C ILE A 184 -6.66 0.86 16.21
N ASP A 185 -5.42 0.79 16.70
CA ASP A 185 -4.59 1.98 16.88
C ASP A 185 -4.27 2.61 15.52
N PRO A 186 -4.06 3.93 15.42
CA PRO A 186 -3.48 4.54 14.23
C PRO A 186 -2.22 3.78 13.80
N ASP A 187 -2.04 3.59 12.51
CA ASP A 187 -0.94 2.80 11.97
C ASP A 187 0.04 3.67 11.18
N ALA A 188 1.27 3.14 11.07
CA ALA A 188 2.37 3.79 10.40
C ALA A 188 2.17 3.83 8.88
N ASP A 189 1.45 2.88 8.30
CA ASP A 189 1.31 2.81 6.85
C ASP A 189 0.43 3.94 6.34
N ASP A 190 -0.84 3.97 6.80
CA ASP A 190 -1.81 5.01 6.48
C ASP A 190 -1.28 6.39 6.84
N THR A 191 -0.65 6.52 8.01
CA THR A 191 -0.11 7.82 8.42
C THR A 191 0.93 8.32 7.44
N PHE A 192 1.93 7.51 7.08
CA PHE A 192 3.03 8.00 6.26
C PHE A 192 2.65 8.16 4.78
N ILE A 193 1.76 7.33 4.23
CA ILE A 193 1.24 7.55 2.86
C ILE A 193 0.33 8.80 2.80
N ILE A 194 -0.45 9.10 3.85
CA ILE A 194 -1.26 10.32 3.92
C ILE A 194 -0.36 11.57 4.00
N LEU A 195 0.73 11.52 4.77
CA LEU A 195 1.68 12.64 4.85
C LEU A 195 2.35 12.91 3.49
N GLU A 196 2.58 11.87 2.70
CA GLU A 196 3.00 12.03 1.32
C GLU A 196 1.91 12.66 0.45
N MET A 197 0.65 12.22 0.55
CA MET A 197 -0.46 12.86 -0.17
C MET A 197 -0.52 14.34 0.17
N PHE A 198 -0.34 14.70 1.44
CA PHE A 198 -0.33 16.10 1.87
C PHE A 198 0.82 16.89 1.25
N HIS A 199 2.01 16.29 1.16
CA HIS A 199 3.13 16.91 0.47
C HIS A 199 2.78 17.18 -1.00
N ASP A 200 2.33 16.17 -1.73
CA ASP A 200 2.02 16.29 -3.16
C ASP A 200 0.89 17.30 -3.43
N ILE A 201 -0.14 17.35 -2.57
CA ILE A 201 -1.20 18.36 -2.67
C ILE A 201 -0.67 19.76 -2.46
N ILE A 202 0.18 19.99 -1.45
CA ILE A 202 0.76 21.33 -1.21
C ILE A 202 1.56 21.79 -2.43
N GLU A 203 2.40 20.92 -3.01
CA GLU A 203 3.16 21.26 -4.22
C GLU A 203 2.22 21.51 -5.41
N SER A 204 1.20 20.67 -5.58
CA SER A 204 0.19 20.79 -6.65
C SER A 204 -0.63 22.09 -6.56
N LEU A 205 -0.92 22.56 -5.34
CA LEU A 205 -1.61 23.83 -5.11
C LEU A 205 -0.77 25.04 -5.54
N GLN A 206 0.56 24.92 -5.58
CA GLN A 206 1.47 25.99 -6.03
C GLN A 206 1.56 26.07 -7.56
N VAL A 207 1.45 24.94 -8.26
CA VAL A 207 1.55 24.85 -9.72
C VAL A 207 0.20 24.90 -10.44
N ASN A 208 -0.85 25.33 -9.74
CA ASN A 208 -2.19 25.58 -10.31
C ASN A 208 -2.97 24.34 -10.81
N ASP A 209 -2.62 23.12 -10.36
CA ASP A 209 -3.36 21.87 -10.71
C ASP A 209 -4.84 21.91 -10.28
N PHE A 210 -5.20 22.75 -9.31
CA PHE A 210 -6.52 22.82 -8.68
C PHE A 210 -7.23 24.17 -8.88
N LEU A 211 -6.98 24.88 -9.98
CA LEU A 211 -7.49 26.25 -10.19
C LEU A 211 -9.00 26.44 -10.05
N HIS A 212 -9.79 25.45 -10.44
CA HIS A 212 -11.27 25.48 -10.36
C HIS A 212 -11.78 25.31 -8.92
N ILE A 213 -10.93 24.85 -7.99
CA ILE A 213 -11.27 24.82 -6.56
C ILE A 213 -11.26 26.27 -6.03
N PRO A 214 -12.33 26.71 -5.34
CA PRO A 214 -12.43 28.07 -4.82
C PRO A 214 -11.19 28.49 -4.03
N ALA A 215 -10.70 29.72 -4.26
CA ALA A 215 -9.45 30.21 -3.68
C ALA A 215 -9.41 30.13 -2.14
N HIS A 216 -10.54 30.38 -1.48
CA HIS A 216 -10.66 30.26 -0.03
C HIS A 216 -10.46 28.81 0.45
N GLN A 217 -11.00 27.84 -0.28
CA GLN A 217 -10.87 26.41 0.03
C GLN A 217 -9.43 25.95 -0.21
N ARG A 218 -8.79 26.36 -1.33
CA ARG A 218 -7.36 26.09 -1.58
C ARG A 218 -6.46 26.62 -0.46
N LYS A 219 -6.71 27.85 0.01
CA LYS A 219 -5.96 28.44 1.12
C LYS A 219 -6.16 27.67 2.42
N SER A 220 -7.41 27.27 2.71
CA SER A 220 -7.76 26.48 3.90
C SER A 220 -7.07 25.11 3.91
N LEU A 221 -7.11 24.40 2.77
CA LEU A 221 -6.41 23.13 2.57
C LEU A 221 -4.91 23.31 2.79
N ASN A 222 -4.28 24.22 2.06
CA ASN A 222 -2.83 24.45 2.19
C ASN A 222 -2.42 24.73 3.63
N THR A 223 -3.18 25.56 4.35
CA THR A 223 -2.91 25.89 5.77
C THR A 223 -3.02 24.65 6.65
N SER A 224 -4.09 23.87 6.50
CA SER A 224 -4.36 22.68 7.30
C SER A 224 -3.30 21.59 7.08
N LEU A 225 -2.92 21.37 5.83
CA LEU A 225 -1.91 20.38 5.46
C LEU A 225 -0.50 20.80 5.92
N ALA A 226 -0.15 22.06 5.72
CA ALA A 226 1.15 22.60 6.13
C ALA A 226 1.33 22.54 7.66
N GLU A 227 0.28 22.82 8.44
CA GLU A 227 0.35 22.73 9.90
C GLU A 227 0.63 21.30 10.37
N ILE A 228 0.05 20.29 9.71
CA ILE A 228 0.34 18.88 10.01
C ILE A 228 1.79 18.54 9.66
N LEU A 229 2.25 18.92 8.46
CA LEU A 229 3.59 18.59 7.95
C LEU A 229 4.72 19.40 8.59
N LYS A 230 4.41 20.44 9.36
CA LYS A 230 5.39 21.27 10.09
C LYS A 230 6.25 20.45 11.06
N ARG A 231 5.72 19.33 11.58
CA ARG A 231 6.43 18.48 12.54
C ARG A 231 7.37 17.51 11.83
N PRO A 232 8.59 17.29 12.35
CA PRO A 232 9.51 16.31 11.79
C PRO A 232 9.08 14.87 12.14
N TYR A 233 8.33 14.21 11.26
CA TYR A 233 7.79 12.86 11.53
C TYR A 233 8.85 11.76 11.70
N TRP A 234 10.13 12.03 11.39
CA TRP A 234 11.20 11.12 11.78
C TRP A 234 11.31 10.95 13.31
N ILE A 235 10.85 11.92 14.12
CA ILE A 235 10.77 11.78 15.59
C ILE A 235 9.75 10.71 15.97
N LEU A 236 8.56 10.73 15.34
CA LEU A 236 7.54 9.71 15.52
C LEU A 236 8.09 8.34 15.08
N ALA A 237 8.70 8.26 13.90
CA ALA A 237 9.34 7.05 13.40
C ALA A 237 10.40 6.51 14.39
N ARG A 238 11.30 7.37 14.89
CA ARG A 238 12.33 7.00 15.90
C ARG A 238 11.72 6.43 17.18
N HIS A 239 10.58 6.96 17.60
CA HIS A 239 9.89 6.47 18.79
C HIS A 239 9.38 5.03 18.62
N TYR A 240 8.93 4.67 17.42
CA TYR A 240 8.35 3.36 17.10
C TYR A 240 9.33 2.40 16.42
N GLN A 241 10.59 2.80 16.24
CA GLN A 241 11.64 1.97 15.65
C GLN A 241 12.23 0.98 16.67
N TYR A 242 12.41 -0.27 16.25
CA TYR A 242 13.14 -1.29 16.98
C TYR A 242 14.65 -1.05 16.87
N ARG A 243 15.38 -1.13 17.99
CA ARG A 243 16.83 -0.86 18.05
C ARG A 243 17.61 -2.07 18.57
N THR A 244 18.90 -2.11 18.23
CA THR A 244 19.83 -3.18 18.62
C THR A 244 20.15 -3.21 20.11
N ASP A 245 19.88 -2.12 20.85
CA ASP A 245 20.04 -2.01 22.30
C ASP A 245 19.21 -3.03 23.10
N GLY A 246 18.29 -3.74 22.44
CA GLY A 246 17.50 -4.82 23.01
C GLY A 246 16.36 -4.37 23.93
N LEU A 247 16.24 -3.07 24.21
CA LEU A 247 15.17 -2.50 25.04
C LEU A 247 13.84 -2.48 24.27
N ARG A 248 13.90 -2.42 22.94
CA ARG A 248 12.74 -2.47 22.04
C ARG A 248 12.90 -3.61 21.04
N LYS A 249 12.35 -4.78 21.39
CA LYS A 249 12.15 -5.91 20.48
C LYS A 249 10.65 -6.20 20.35
N PRO A 250 10.18 -6.71 19.20
CA PRO A 250 8.80 -7.16 19.09
C PRO A 250 8.57 -8.29 20.08
N LYS A 251 7.43 -8.26 20.77
CA LYS A 251 7.00 -9.36 21.65
C LYS A 251 6.39 -10.50 20.85
N ILE A 252 5.90 -10.20 19.65
CA ILE A 252 5.27 -11.15 18.74
C ILE A 252 5.95 -11.01 17.39
N ASN A 253 6.55 -12.10 16.91
CA ASN A 253 7.12 -12.18 15.58
C ASN A 253 6.73 -13.50 14.89
N TYR A 254 5.51 -13.55 14.37
CA TYR A 254 5.02 -14.71 13.60
C TYR A 254 5.42 -14.66 12.11
N VAL A 255 6.05 -13.56 11.68
CA VAL A 255 6.54 -13.36 10.29
C VAL A 255 8.05 -13.62 10.15
N SER A 256 8.75 -13.94 11.24
CA SER A 256 10.20 -14.24 11.28
C SER A 256 11.11 -13.16 10.73
N VAL A 257 10.61 -11.94 10.62
CA VAL A 257 11.41 -10.79 10.17
C VAL A 257 12.49 -10.48 11.20
N GLN A 258 13.68 -10.13 10.72
CA GLN A 258 14.71 -9.52 11.55
C GLN A 258 14.28 -8.09 11.83
N ALA A 259 13.77 -7.83 13.04
CA ALA A 259 13.02 -6.61 13.33
C ALA A 259 13.89 -5.36 13.54
N SER A 260 15.19 -5.50 13.77
CA SER A 260 16.09 -4.39 14.09
C SER A 260 16.08 -3.33 12.99
N GLY A 261 15.89 -2.07 13.36
CA GLY A 261 15.78 -0.94 12.44
C GLY A 261 14.39 -0.75 11.82
N GLY A 262 13.50 -1.75 11.92
CA GLY A 262 12.12 -1.65 11.45
C GLY A 262 11.23 -0.88 12.43
N ILE A 263 10.22 -0.23 11.89
CA ILE A 263 9.18 0.51 12.64
C ILE A 263 7.96 -0.38 12.76
N THR A 264 7.33 -0.33 13.94
CA THR A 264 6.12 -1.09 14.26
C THR A 264 4.96 -0.66 13.36
N THR A 265 4.05 -1.58 13.04
CA THR A 265 2.87 -1.24 12.22
C THR A 265 1.95 -0.26 12.96
N TRP A 266 1.74 -0.45 14.26
CA TRP A 266 0.76 0.33 15.03
C TRP A 266 1.41 1.38 15.94
N PHE A 267 0.85 2.59 15.97
CA PHE A 267 1.18 3.64 16.96
C PHE A 267 0.43 3.44 18.29
N ALA A 268 0.53 2.21 18.80
CA ALA A 268 0.01 1.81 20.09
C ALA A 268 0.90 2.31 21.23
N LYS A 269 0.33 2.51 22.44
CA LYS A 269 1.14 2.90 23.63
C LYS A 269 2.31 1.94 23.92
N ARG A 270 2.13 0.67 23.55
CA ARG A 270 3.13 -0.41 23.70
C ARG A 270 3.00 -1.34 22.51
N PRO A 271 3.64 -1.04 21.36
CA PRO A 271 3.57 -1.93 20.21
C PRO A 271 4.23 -3.27 20.56
N ILE A 272 3.66 -4.34 20.02
CA ILE A 272 4.06 -5.72 20.36
C ILE A 272 4.38 -6.55 19.12
N ASP A 273 3.92 -6.11 17.95
CA ASP A 273 4.02 -6.78 16.67
C ASP A 273 5.35 -6.52 15.96
N ALA A 274 5.80 -7.52 15.22
CA ALA A 274 6.94 -7.38 14.32
C ALA A 274 6.66 -6.35 13.21
N PRO A 275 7.70 -5.64 12.74
CA PRO A 275 7.56 -4.67 11.66
C PRO A 275 7.20 -5.38 10.34
N ASP A 276 6.39 -4.74 9.50
CA ASP A 276 6.07 -5.22 8.15
C ASP A 276 6.95 -4.52 7.09
N LEU A 277 7.36 -5.26 6.06
CA LEU A 277 8.23 -4.77 5.00
C LEU A 277 7.59 -3.64 4.18
N VAL A 278 6.32 -3.75 3.79
CA VAL A 278 5.64 -2.75 2.97
C VAL A 278 5.44 -1.45 3.75
N VAL A 279 5.02 -1.58 5.02
CA VAL A 279 4.87 -0.44 5.92
C VAL A 279 6.18 0.34 6.02
N ASN A 280 7.30 -0.36 6.22
CA ASN A 280 8.60 0.29 6.34
C ASN A 280 9.11 0.91 5.03
N VAL A 281 8.77 0.33 3.87
CA VAL A 281 9.01 0.98 2.57
C VAL A 281 8.23 2.30 2.47
N ASN A 282 6.95 2.31 2.84
CA ASN A 282 6.11 3.50 2.79
C ASN A 282 6.56 4.59 3.77
N VAL A 283 6.94 4.20 5.00
CA VAL A 283 7.53 5.12 5.98
C VAL A 283 8.81 5.75 5.43
N LEU A 284 9.76 4.94 4.95
CA LEU A 284 11.01 5.42 4.39
C LEU A 284 10.76 6.37 3.22
N ARG A 285 9.87 6.00 2.30
CA ARG A 285 9.53 6.82 1.14
C ARG A 285 8.95 8.17 1.52
N SER A 286 8.04 8.21 2.49
CA SER A 286 7.45 9.46 3.00
C SER A 286 8.48 10.34 3.71
N LEU A 287 9.41 9.76 4.47
CA LEU A 287 10.56 10.48 5.04
C LEU A 287 11.44 11.11 3.96
N LEU A 288 11.74 10.37 2.89
CA LEU A 288 12.55 10.88 1.79
C LEU A 288 11.83 11.94 0.96
N ILE A 289 10.53 11.80 0.69
CA ILE A 289 9.74 12.83 -0.02
C ILE A 289 9.75 14.14 0.77
N ASN A 290 9.63 14.06 2.10
CA ASN A 290 9.61 15.22 2.97
C ASN A 290 11.00 15.65 3.50
N TYR A 291 12.10 15.19 2.89
CA TYR A 291 13.44 15.36 3.45
C TYR A 291 13.81 16.81 3.80
N ARG A 292 13.43 17.77 2.94
CA ARG A 292 13.68 19.20 3.17
C ARG A 292 12.84 19.76 4.32
N ARG A 293 11.56 19.38 4.39
CA ARG A 293 10.62 19.86 5.41
C ARG A 293 11.00 19.35 6.79
N TRP A 294 11.57 18.15 6.87
CA TRP A 294 11.92 17.50 8.13
C TRP A 294 13.43 17.47 8.41
N SER A 295 14.23 18.17 7.60
CA SER A 295 15.69 18.24 7.71
C SER A 295 16.35 16.86 7.87
N VAL A 296 15.91 15.90 7.06
CA VAL A 296 16.29 14.48 7.20
C VAL A 296 17.78 14.28 6.93
N ILE A 297 18.35 15.03 5.99
CA ILE A 297 19.77 14.89 5.60
C ILE A 297 20.68 15.64 6.59
N GLU A 298 20.19 16.75 7.12
CA GLU A 298 20.92 17.63 8.03
C GLU A 298 20.94 17.11 9.48
N SER A 299 19.98 16.28 9.85
CA SER A 299 19.87 15.69 11.19
C SER A 299 20.51 14.29 11.26
N ILE A 300 21.53 14.15 12.10
CA ILE A 300 22.17 12.85 12.39
C ILE A 300 21.13 11.85 12.93
N ASP A 301 20.25 12.29 13.84
CA ASP A 301 19.21 11.45 14.42
C ASP A 301 18.19 10.97 13.37
N ALA A 302 17.88 11.81 12.38
CA ALA A 302 16.99 11.45 11.27
C ALA A 302 17.67 10.46 10.30
N LEU A 303 18.94 10.69 9.97
CA LEU A 303 19.73 9.75 9.16
C LEU A 303 19.86 8.39 9.83
N GLU A 304 20.04 8.32 11.15
CA GLU A 304 20.03 7.05 11.88
C GLU A 304 18.71 6.28 11.69
N VAL A 305 17.57 6.98 11.76
CA VAL A 305 16.25 6.36 11.56
C VAL A 305 16.14 5.80 10.16
N VAL A 306 16.44 6.63 9.15
CA VAL A 306 16.40 6.26 7.73
C VAL A 306 17.30 5.06 7.44
N ARG A 307 18.56 5.10 7.86
CA ARG A 307 19.53 4.01 7.68
C ARG A 307 19.12 2.74 8.42
N GLY A 308 18.49 2.88 9.59
CA GLY A 308 17.90 1.77 10.32
C GLY A 308 16.81 1.06 9.51
N ILE A 309 15.89 1.81 8.89
CA ILE A 309 14.84 1.22 8.03
C ILE A 309 15.47 0.55 6.80
N ILE A 310 16.44 1.18 6.15
CA ILE A 310 17.13 0.59 4.98
C ILE A 310 17.82 -0.72 5.37
N SER A 311 18.51 -0.76 6.51
CA SER A 311 19.15 -1.97 7.03
C SER A 311 18.13 -3.07 7.34
N PHE A 312 16.98 -2.71 7.93
CA PHE A 312 15.87 -3.62 8.17
C PHE A 312 15.38 -4.26 6.86
N LEU A 313 15.11 -3.44 5.85
CA LEU A 313 14.64 -3.91 4.54
C LEU A 313 15.67 -4.83 3.90
N TRP A 314 16.94 -4.43 3.88
CA TRP A 314 18.02 -5.22 3.28
C TRP A 314 18.22 -6.57 3.97
N GLN A 315 18.23 -6.62 5.30
CA GLN A 315 18.40 -7.88 6.03
C GLN A 315 17.31 -8.90 5.69
N ASN A 316 16.07 -8.46 5.52
CA ASN A 316 14.93 -9.32 5.21
C ASN A 316 14.76 -9.61 3.71
N VAL A 317 15.38 -8.81 2.84
CA VAL A 317 15.46 -9.10 1.41
C VAL A 317 16.59 -10.08 1.10
N SER A 318 17.79 -9.81 1.64
CA SER A 318 18.99 -10.61 1.39
C SER A 318 18.93 -12.04 1.93
N ASN A 319 18.13 -12.29 2.97
CA ASN A 319 17.91 -13.64 3.48
C ASN A 319 16.77 -14.40 2.76
N GLY A 320 16.20 -13.81 1.70
CA GLY A 320 15.12 -14.39 0.90
C GLY A 320 13.73 -14.32 1.54
N LEU A 321 13.58 -13.79 2.75
CA LEU A 321 12.30 -13.78 3.48
C LEU A 321 11.21 -13.00 2.71
N PHE A 322 11.59 -11.93 2.01
CA PHE A 322 10.66 -11.13 1.20
C PHE A 322 9.96 -11.94 0.09
N ARG A 323 10.57 -13.02 -0.44
CA ARG A 323 9.90 -13.85 -1.46
C ARG A 323 8.86 -14.80 -0.88
N THR A 324 8.78 -14.89 0.44
CA THR A 324 7.91 -15.85 1.13
C THR A 324 6.68 -15.15 1.67
N ASP A 325 5.54 -15.84 1.63
CA ASP A 325 4.33 -15.36 2.32
C ASP A 325 4.67 -14.99 3.77
N ARG A 326 5.57 -15.74 4.44
CA ARG A 326 5.94 -15.53 5.84
C ARG A 326 6.50 -14.13 6.14
N GLY A 327 7.14 -13.46 5.18
CA GLY A 327 7.75 -12.14 5.38
C GLY A 327 6.78 -10.97 5.59
N TYR A 328 5.47 -11.19 5.41
CA TYR A 328 4.46 -10.14 5.46
C TYR A 328 3.42 -10.39 6.55
N CYS A 329 3.05 -9.35 7.30
CA CYS A 329 1.93 -9.38 8.23
C CYS A 329 0.60 -9.09 7.51
N PHE A 330 0.66 -8.15 6.56
CA PHE A 330 -0.53 -7.51 5.98
C PHE A 330 -0.54 -7.45 4.44
N TYR A 331 0.54 -7.85 3.78
CA TYR A 331 0.71 -7.64 2.33
C TYR A 331 1.24 -8.86 1.60
N ILE A 332 1.45 -8.70 0.30
CA ILE A 332 2.03 -9.69 -0.61
C ILE A 332 3.31 -9.16 -1.25
N THR A 333 4.15 -10.06 -1.75
CA THR A 333 5.46 -9.76 -2.33
C THR A 333 5.38 -8.80 -3.52
N GLU A 334 4.38 -8.98 -4.38
CA GLU A 334 4.14 -8.16 -5.57
C GLU A 334 3.93 -6.70 -5.19
N PHE A 335 3.21 -6.50 -4.09
CA PHE A 335 2.89 -5.18 -3.58
C PHE A 335 4.11 -4.51 -2.94
N PHE A 336 4.94 -5.29 -2.23
CA PHE A 336 6.25 -4.83 -1.77
C PHE A 336 7.14 -4.38 -2.93
N CYS A 337 7.19 -5.14 -4.02
CA CYS A 337 7.96 -4.78 -5.21
C CYS A 337 7.49 -3.44 -5.79
N ALA A 338 6.17 -3.25 -5.91
CA ALA A 338 5.59 -2.00 -6.42
C ALA A 338 5.87 -0.81 -5.50
N MET A 339 5.74 -0.96 -4.18
CA MET A 339 6.02 0.13 -3.24
C MET A 339 7.52 0.45 -3.19
N PHE A 340 8.37 -0.57 -3.28
CA PHE A 340 9.82 -0.36 -3.35
C PHE A 340 10.22 0.35 -4.64
N ALA A 341 9.61 0.03 -5.77
CA ALA A 341 9.88 0.72 -7.03
C ALA A 341 9.55 2.22 -6.96
N ARG A 342 8.47 2.59 -6.27
CA ARG A 342 8.14 3.99 -5.97
C ARG A 342 9.20 4.65 -5.07
N LEU A 343 9.67 3.94 -4.04
CA LEU A 343 10.76 4.40 -3.16
C LEU A 343 12.05 4.62 -3.96
N TRP A 344 12.38 3.69 -4.86
CA TRP A 344 13.57 3.75 -5.69
C TRP A 344 13.60 5.01 -6.57
N ARG A 345 12.47 5.38 -7.19
CA ARG A 345 12.36 6.64 -7.94
C ARG A 345 12.62 7.87 -7.09
N VAL A 346 12.07 7.90 -5.87
CA VAL A 346 12.33 8.98 -4.92
C VAL A 346 13.82 9.03 -4.58
N PHE A 347 14.45 7.90 -4.27
CA PHE A 347 15.89 7.83 -3.99
C PHE A 347 16.76 8.31 -5.17
N LEU A 348 16.39 7.98 -6.42
CA LEU A 348 17.11 8.44 -7.61
C LEU A 348 17.00 9.95 -7.85
N SER A 349 16.01 10.63 -7.28
CA SER A 349 15.88 12.10 -7.40
C SER A 349 16.93 12.87 -6.58
N PHE A 350 17.64 12.20 -5.66
CA PHE A 350 18.69 12.81 -4.84
C PHE A 350 20.04 12.87 -5.58
N SER A 351 20.84 13.89 -5.24
CA SER A 351 22.22 13.99 -5.74
C SER A 351 23.06 12.79 -5.26
N PRO A 352 24.16 12.43 -5.96
CA PRO A 352 25.03 11.34 -5.53
C PRO A 352 25.51 11.47 -4.07
N ALA A 353 25.83 12.68 -3.63
CA ALA A 353 26.25 12.95 -2.26
C ALA A 353 25.12 12.69 -1.25
N GLN A 354 23.89 13.13 -1.55
CA GLN A 354 22.72 12.87 -0.70
C GLN A 354 22.39 11.38 -0.64
N ARG A 355 22.49 10.67 -1.77
CA ARG A 355 22.30 9.21 -1.83
C ARG A 355 23.32 8.47 -0.94
N TYR A 356 24.58 8.88 -0.96
CA TYR A 356 25.61 8.33 -0.08
C TYR A 356 25.33 8.60 1.42
N LEU A 357 24.78 9.77 1.76
CA LEU A 357 24.36 10.05 3.13
C LEU A 357 23.17 9.18 3.55
N ILE A 358 22.20 8.96 2.68
CA ILE A 358 21.00 8.17 2.97
C ILE A 358 21.35 6.67 3.08
N ASP A 359 22.12 6.15 2.12
CA ASP A 359 22.44 4.73 1.97
C ASP A 359 23.93 4.52 1.66
N PRO A 360 24.81 4.64 2.67
CA PRO A 360 26.27 4.56 2.48
C PRO A 360 26.76 3.16 2.04
N HIS A 361 25.91 2.14 2.15
CA HIS A 361 26.24 0.75 1.83
C HIS A 361 25.55 0.24 0.57
N ASP A 362 24.89 1.13 -0.18
CA ASP A 362 24.20 0.82 -1.44
C ASP A 362 23.13 -0.28 -1.29
N GLN A 363 22.57 -0.43 -0.09
CA GLN A 363 21.62 -1.48 0.26
C GLN A 363 20.33 -1.42 -0.58
N LEU A 364 19.85 -0.23 -0.91
CA LEU A 364 18.69 -0.05 -1.79
C LEU A 364 18.97 -0.59 -3.19
N SER A 365 20.18 -0.40 -3.73
CA SER A 365 20.57 -0.99 -5.01
C SER A 365 20.64 -2.51 -4.94
N LEU A 366 21.09 -3.08 -3.81
CA LEU A 366 21.08 -4.53 -3.59
C LEU A 366 19.64 -5.07 -3.56
N ILE A 367 18.73 -4.39 -2.84
CA ILE A 367 17.30 -4.75 -2.80
C ILE A 367 16.68 -4.68 -4.20
N ARG A 368 17.00 -3.63 -4.96
CA ARG A 368 16.55 -3.49 -6.36
C ARG A 368 16.91 -4.71 -7.19
N ARG A 369 18.14 -5.25 -7.07
CA ARG A 369 18.56 -6.44 -7.83
C ARG A 369 17.74 -7.67 -7.48
N GLU A 370 17.47 -7.88 -6.19
CA GLU A 370 16.64 -9.01 -5.73
C GLU A 370 15.19 -8.91 -6.23
N ILE A 371 14.62 -7.71 -6.21
CA ILE A 371 13.27 -7.45 -6.72
C ILE A 371 13.21 -7.66 -8.24
N LEU A 372 14.19 -7.16 -8.99
CA LEU A 372 14.24 -7.37 -10.43
C LEU A 372 14.40 -8.84 -10.80
N SER A 373 15.17 -9.59 -10.01
CA SER A 373 15.22 -11.05 -10.14
C SER A 373 13.83 -11.65 -9.93
N TYR A 374 13.14 -11.32 -8.83
CA TYR A 374 11.77 -11.80 -8.57
C TYR A 374 10.79 -11.49 -9.71
N ILE A 375 10.76 -10.25 -10.20
CA ILE A 375 9.87 -9.84 -11.29
C ILE A 375 10.15 -10.65 -12.57
N ARG A 376 11.43 -10.93 -12.87
CA ARG A 376 11.84 -11.70 -14.05
C ARG A 376 11.56 -13.20 -13.94
N THR A 377 11.59 -13.76 -12.73
CA THR A 377 11.46 -15.21 -12.54
C THR A 377 10.05 -15.61 -12.11
N ASP A 378 9.53 -14.97 -11.07
CA ASP A 378 8.30 -15.36 -10.39
C ASP A 378 7.06 -14.64 -10.96
N LEU A 379 7.26 -13.52 -11.67
CA LEU A 379 6.21 -12.77 -12.36
C LEU A 379 6.37 -12.78 -13.89
N ASP A 380 6.98 -13.82 -14.48
CA ASP A 380 6.98 -14.01 -15.94
C ASP A 380 5.70 -14.73 -16.42
N PRO A 381 4.87 -14.10 -17.28
CA PRO A 381 3.69 -14.75 -17.87
C PRO A 381 3.97 -16.01 -18.70
N LEU A 382 5.23 -16.27 -19.09
CA LEU A 382 5.62 -17.51 -19.78
C LEU A 382 5.71 -18.71 -18.82
N VAL A 383 5.93 -18.46 -17.54
CA VAL A 383 6.13 -19.48 -16.51
C VAL A 383 4.89 -19.61 -15.62
N HIS A 384 4.19 -18.50 -15.39
CA HIS A 384 3.07 -18.41 -14.47
C HIS A 384 1.84 -17.80 -15.15
N ASP A 385 0.65 -18.37 -14.89
CA ASP A 385 -0.62 -17.78 -15.34
C ASP A 385 -0.99 -16.60 -14.44
N LEU A 386 -0.51 -15.40 -14.78
CA LEU A 386 -0.75 -14.19 -14.01
C LEU A 386 -2.17 -13.63 -14.22
N ASN A 387 -2.68 -12.97 -13.18
CA ASN A 387 -3.87 -12.15 -13.30
C ASN A 387 -3.52 -10.68 -13.67
N PRO A 388 -4.52 -9.81 -13.96
CA PRO A 388 -4.29 -8.39 -14.28
C PRO A 388 -3.67 -7.56 -13.15
N LEU A 389 -3.94 -7.88 -11.88
CA LEU A 389 -3.30 -7.21 -10.75
C LEU A 389 -1.81 -7.56 -10.72
N ASP A 390 -1.46 -8.85 -10.73
CA ASP A 390 -0.07 -9.31 -10.71
C ASP A 390 0.73 -8.70 -11.87
N SER A 391 0.13 -8.71 -13.07
CA SER A 391 0.75 -8.18 -14.28
C SER A 391 0.92 -6.66 -14.22
N SER A 392 -0.04 -5.93 -13.64
CA SER A 392 0.07 -4.46 -13.49
C SER A 392 1.13 -4.07 -12.45
N LEU A 393 1.21 -4.80 -11.33
CA LEU A 393 2.26 -4.61 -10.32
C LEU A 393 3.64 -4.93 -10.89
N ALA A 394 3.79 -6.01 -11.66
CA ALA A 394 5.04 -6.37 -12.33
C ALA A 394 5.49 -5.31 -13.34
N LEU A 395 4.56 -4.91 -14.24
CA LEU A 395 4.80 -3.89 -15.26
C LEU A 395 5.24 -2.55 -14.65
N MET A 396 4.47 -2.03 -13.70
CA MET A 396 4.79 -0.77 -13.04
C MET A 396 6.13 -0.85 -12.29
N SER A 397 6.39 -1.96 -11.58
CA SER A 397 7.65 -2.13 -10.85
C SER A 397 8.85 -2.14 -11.78
N ALA A 398 8.80 -2.90 -12.88
CA ALA A 398 9.90 -3.01 -13.83
C ALA A 398 10.26 -1.66 -14.47
N ILE A 399 9.23 -0.89 -14.87
CA ILE A 399 9.42 0.45 -15.44
C ILE A 399 10.08 1.39 -14.43
N GLN A 400 9.54 1.45 -13.21
CA GLN A 400 10.03 2.37 -12.18
C GLN A 400 11.41 1.99 -11.61
N LEU A 401 11.78 0.71 -11.67
CA LEU A 401 13.13 0.25 -11.35
C LEU A 401 14.13 0.49 -12.49
N GLY A 402 13.66 0.91 -13.67
CA GLY A 402 14.50 1.24 -14.83
C GLY A 402 15.12 0.04 -15.52
N GLU A 403 14.56 -1.16 -15.35
CA GLU A 403 15.07 -2.39 -15.97
C GLU A 403 13.91 -3.19 -16.57
N TYR A 404 13.59 -2.87 -17.83
CA TYR A 404 12.56 -3.51 -18.62
C TYR A 404 12.96 -3.57 -20.11
N ASP A 405 12.43 -4.52 -20.84
CA ASP A 405 12.52 -4.59 -22.30
C ASP A 405 11.11 -4.72 -22.91
N GLU A 406 11.00 -4.42 -24.20
CA GLU A 406 9.72 -4.41 -24.92
C GLU A 406 9.02 -5.79 -24.90
N ALA A 407 9.80 -6.87 -25.00
CA ALA A 407 9.24 -8.22 -25.01
C ALA A 407 8.63 -8.55 -23.65
N MET A 408 9.30 -8.19 -22.56
CA MET A 408 8.85 -8.38 -21.19
C MET A 408 7.58 -7.57 -20.90
N THR A 409 7.59 -6.26 -21.18
CA THR A 409 6.44 -5.39 -20.91
C THR A 409 5.23 -5.76 -21.75
N SER A 410 5.44 -6.14 -23.01
CA SER A 410 4.36 -6.58 -23.90
C SER A 410 3.65 -7.83 -23.38
N ARG A 411 4.34 -8.76 -22.71
CA ARG A 411 3.72 -9.96 -22.13
C ARG A 411 2.75 -9.60 -21.01
N TRP A 412 3.13 -8.69 -20.10
CA TRP A 412 2.22 -8.25 -19.03
C TRP A 412 1.03 -7.47 -19.56
N ILE A 413 1.25 -6.59 -20.55
CA ILE A 413 0.16 -5.84 -21.18
C ILE A 413 -0.80 -6.80 -21.89
N ASP A 414 -0.28 -7.85 -22.54
CA ASP A 414 -1.13 -8.85 -23.18
C ASP A 414 -2.00 -9.62 -22.17
N VAL A 415 -1.49 -9.95 -20.98
CA VAL A 415 -2.33 -10.51 -19.89
C VAL A 415 -3.46 -9.55 -19.53
N ILE A 416 -3.14 -8.27 -19.31
CA ILE A 416 -4.13 -7.23 -18.99
C ILE A 416 -5.19 -7.14 -20.09
N CYS A 417 -4.78 -7.07 -21.35
CA CYS A 417 -5.69 -6.95 -22.49
C CYS A 417 -6.57 -8.19 -22.68
N ARG A 418 -6.00 -9.41 -22.58
CA ARG A 418 -6.75 -10.67 -22.74
C ARG A 418 -7.80 -10.87 -21.66
N ARG A 419 -7.54 -10.38 -20.44
CA ARG A 419 -8.43 -10.51 -19.28
C ARG A 419 -9.39 -9.32 -19.12
N PHE A 420 -9.35 -8.35 -20.03
CA PHE A 420 -10.26 -7.20 -20.03
C PHE A 420 -11.63 -7.60 -20.57
N GLU A 421 -12.69 -7.37 -19.79
CA GLU A 421 -14.06 -7.62 -20.19
C GLU A 421 -14.84 -6.30 -20.36
N SER A 422 -15.55 -6.13 -21.48
CA SER A 422 -16.38 -4.94 -21.74
C SER A 422 -17.69 -4.98 -20.94
N ARG A 423 -17.58 -4.86 -19.61
CA ARG A 423 -18.68 -4.86 -18.63
C ARG A 423 -18.46 -3.75 -17.59
N PRO A 424 -19.43 -3.44 -16.70
CA PRO A 424 -19.30 -2.35 -15.73
C PRO A 424 -18.04 -2.40 -14.87
N TYR A 425 -17.53 -3.60 -14.59
CA TYR A 425 -16.26 -3.84 -13.90
C TYR A 425 -15.39 -4.78 -14.74
N PRO A 426 -14.37 -4.27 -15.46
CA PRO A 426 -13.64 -5.06 -16.46
C PRO A 426 -12.77 -6.14 -15.83
N PHE A 427 -12.29 -5.92 -14.62
CA PHE A 427 -11.46 -6.87 -13.87
C PHE A 427 -12.18 -7.35 -12.61
N ARG A 428 -11.78 -8.53 -12.14
CA ARG A 428 -12.17 -9.05 -10.83
C ARG A 428 -11.45 -8.27 -9.73
N ALA A 429 -11.97 -8.36 -8.51
CA ALA A 429 -11.25 -7.93 -7.32
C ALA A 429 -10.17 -8.97 -6.96
N TYR A 430 -8.96 -8.51 -6.64
CA TYR A 430 -7.86 -9.34 -6.18
C TYR A 430 -7.31 -8.82 -4.84
N GLU A 431 -6.61 -9.68 -4.11
CA GLU A 431 -6.02 -9.32 -2.83
C GLU A 431 -4.95 -8.24 -2.98
N ILE A 432 -5.14 -7.11 -2.31
CA ILE A 432 -4.12 -6.07 -2.14
C ILE A 432 -3.62 -6.01 -0.69
N PHE A 433 -4.34 -6.67 0.20
CA PHE A 433 -4.04 -6.81 1.61
C PHE A 433 -4.38 -8.23 2.07
N ARG A 434 -3.57 -8.74 2.98
CA ARG A 434 -3.63 -10.08 3.55
C ARG A 434 -3.31 -10.06 5.05
N GLY A 435 -4.32 -9.88 5.88
CA GLY A 435 -4.22 -10.01 7.34
C GLY A 435 -4.26 -11.48 7.78
N LYS A 436 -3.34 -11.90 8.65
CA LYS A 436 -3.06 -13.33 8.91
C LYS A 436 -3.64 -13.92 10.20
N ILE A 437 -4.02 -13.08 11.16
CA ILE A 437 -4.45 -13.51 12.51
C ILE A 437 -5.75 -12.76 12.86
N PRO A 438 -6.74 -13.44 13.47
CA PRO A 438 -6.78 -14.87 13.86
C PRO A 438 -7.15 -15.79 12.68
N THR A 439 -7.70 -15.19 11.63
CA THR A 439 -8.14 -15.79 10.37
C THR A 439 -7.36 -15.16 9.22
N LEU A 440 -7.50 -15.71 8.01
CA LEU A 440 -7.00 -15.04 6.81
C LEU A 440 -8.06 -14.05 6.35
N MET A 441 -7.76 -12.76 6.46
CA MET A 441 -8.54 -11.68 5.86
C MET A 441 -7.83 -11.20 4.62
N VAL A 442 -8.49 -11.28 3.47
CA VAL A 442 -8.04 -10.64 2.25
C VAL A 442 -9.06 -9.60 1.84
N TYR A 443 -8.60 -8.46 1.31
CA TYR A 443 -9.51 -7.52 0.70
C TYR A 443 -8.96 -6.91 -0.57
N GLY A 444 -9.90 -6.38 -1.35
CA GLY A 444 -9.68 -5.62 -2.58
C GLY A 444 -11.01 -5.23 -3.19
N SER A 445 -10.97 -4.60 -4.37
CA SER A 445 -12.16 -4.34 -5.18
C SER A 445 -11.80 -4.38 -6.66
N GLU A 446 -12.82 -4.57 -7.50
CA GLU A 446 -12.69 -4.46 -8.96
C GLU A 446 -12.16 -3.07 -9.35
N ALA A 447 -12.56 -2.05 -8.59
CA ALA A 447 -12.13 -0.67 -8.77
C ALA A 447 -10.67 -0.45 -8.41
N THR A 448 -10.18 -1.00 -7.29
CA THR A 448 -8.76 -0.88 -6.94
C THR A 448 -7.88 -1.62 -7.94
N THR A 449 -8.33 -2.78 -8.42
CA THR A 449 -7.65 -3.49 -9.52
C THR A 449 -7.61 -2.61 -10.77
N SER A 450 -8.72 -1.97 -11.12
CA SER A 450 -8.81 -1.06 -12.27
C SER A 450 -7.90 0.17 -12.12
N ALA A 451 -7.78 0.73 -10.91
CA ALA A 451 -6.89 1.84 -10.60
C ALA A 451 -5.42 1.47 -10.79
N LEU A 452 -4.99 0.32 -10.24
CA LEU A 452 -3.61 -0.16 -10.37
C LEU A 452 -3.27 -0.53 -11.83
N VAL A 453 -4.21 -1.13 -12.57
CA VAL A 453 -4.02 -1.35 -14.01
C VAL A 453 -3.90 -0.03 -14.75
N TYR A 454 -4.78 0.95 -14.48
CA TYR A 454 -4.71 2.28 -15.09
C TYR A 454 -3.34 2.93 -14.85
N GLU A 455 -2.86 2.92 -13.60
CA GLU A 455 -1.53 3.46 -13.26
C GLU A 455 -0.41 2.76 -14.04
N SER A 456 -0.43 1.42 -14.13
CA SER A 456 0.62 0.68 -14.84
C SER A 456 0.66 0.98 -16.34
N LEU A 457 -0.51 1.13 -16.98
CA LEU A 457 -0.62 1.47 -18.40
C LEU A 457 -0.24 2.93 -18.65
N ASP A 458 -0.56 3.82 -17.72
CA ASP A 458 -0.14 5.21 -17.77
C ASP A 458 1.39 5.33 -17.67
N GLU A 459 2.00 4.64 -16.71
CA GLU A 459 3.45 4.59 -16.53
C GLU A 459 4.16 4.05 -17.79
N TRP A 460 3.61 3.00 -18.40
CA TRP A 460 4.10 2.47 -19.67
C TRP A 460 4.02 3.48 -20.81
N ASN A 461 2.90 4.19 -20.95
CA ASN A 461 2.74 5.20 -21.99
C ASN A 461 3.72 6.37 -21.81
N SER A 462 3.97 6.81 -20.56
CA SER A 462 4.99 7.81 -20.26
C SER A 462 6.40 7.32 -20.64
N ALA A 463 6.73 6.08 -20.28
CA ALA A 463 8.01 5.47 -20.62
C ALA A 463 8.25 5.36 -22.15
N LEU A 464 7.20 5.06 -22.93
CA LEU A 464 7.27 5.08 -24.39
C LEU A 464 7.50 6.49 -24.95
N GLY A 465 6.85 7.51 -24.37
CA GLY A 465 7.04 8.90 -24.76
C GLY A 465 8.47 9.39 -24.50
N GLU A 466 9.05 9.03 -23.36
CA GLU A 466 10.45 9.31 -23.03
C GLU A 466 11.43 8.53 -23.94
N GLY A 467 11.11 7.28 -24.28
CA GLY A 467 11.90 6.43 -25.18
C GLY A 467 11.87 6.81 -26.65
N LEU A 468 10.87 7.57 -27.12
CA LEU A 468 10.79 8.14 -28.47
C LEU A 468 11.51 9.49 -28.60
N SER A 469 12.02 10.04 -27.50
CA SER A 469 12.81 11.29 -27.46
C SER A 469 14.32 11.07 -27.22
N LYS A 470 14.74 9.80 -27.11
CA LYS A 470 16.13 9.35 -27.19
C LYS A 470 16.32 8.56 -28.48
#